data_AF-A0A9D8YPZ7-F1
#
_entry.id   AF-A0A9D8YPZ7-F1
#
_cell.length_a   1.000
_cell.length_b   1.000
_cell.length_c   1.000
_cell.angle_alpha   90.00
_cell.angle_beta   90.00
_cell.angle_gamma   90.00
#
_symmetry.space_group_name_H-M   'P 1'
#
loop_
_entity.id
_entity.type
_entity.pdbx_description
1 polymer ?
#
loop_
_entity_poly.entity_id
_entity_poly.type
_entity_poly.pdbx_seq_one_letter_code
_entity_poly.pdbx_strand_id
1 'polypeptide(L)'
;MKQFASILLTGLLSACTSIENSTVPASTSAASEDTRHRMEEAIATKILKDVREVYITLSSSAQPSYLSDQIRLFETSVDPRMTSERVRFEKRILDHLQLQSDLSTFSSGFEPWLQMKTTRAWALEKYQDLIKGEINRLDQTIAVLSGENPESFNITRYTGDRRAQAQYPEDSFEGRQRYLDALADAMLEAQLDWYDTLENYNESELAIFGAQDDSEEKMEQMFRFSPAGLTVNLTNVDDLPEFELKAVAVYYGFPGMRSINQSSPDSLKQFLRIPAYPYGWGAYMVENIGNRDTENTIDYLLFSRMLAALALVDFNVHTGSWDKVQSVQYLYDTLPLSRHRVELMFNEITIQPGHFVATIVGKSEFTRLHQRCLDEGRGDVCHGVFNQRIVDWGPIPFQMLEDRLFQ
;
A
#
# COMPACT_ATOMS: atom_id res chain seq x y z
N MET A 1 0.37 -43.84 108.30
CA MET A 1 -0.60 -44.95 108.17
C MET A 1 -0.82 -45.22 106.69
N LYS A 2 -0.52 -46.46 106.26
CA LYS A 2 -1.05 -47.26 105.11
C LYS A 2 -1.87 -46.49 104.03
N GLN A 3 -1.73 -46.67 102.72
CA GLN A 3 -1.26 -47.79 101.89
C GLN A 3 -1.25 -47.32 100.40
N PHE A 4 -0.31 -47.82 99.60
CA PHE A 4 -0.37 -48.25 98.17
C PHE A 4 -1.51 -47.72 97.26
N ALA A 5 -1.32 -47.33 95.99
CA ALA A 5 -0.49 -47.94 94.93
C ALA A 5 -0.21 -46.96 93.78
N SER A 6 0.85 -47.27 93.03
CA SER A 6 1.39 -46.57 91.86
C SER A 6 1.26 -47.45 90.61
N ILE A 7 1.48 -46.84 89.42
CA ILE A 7 1.82 -47.43 88.10
C ILE A 7 0.57 -47.81 87.24
N LEU A 8 0.35 -47.44 85.97
CA LEU A 8 1.07 -46.90 84.79
C LEU A 8 0.22 -45.78 84.13
N LEU A 9 0.59 -44.93 83.16
CA LEU A 9 1.81 -44.42 82.51
C LEU A 9 1.31 -43.84 81.15
N THR A 10 1.48 -42.53 80.96
CA THR A 10 1.81 -41.81 79.70
C THR A 10 0.88 -41.84 78.47
N GLY A 11 0.52 -40.63 78.02
CA GLY A 11 0.07 -40.34 76.65
C GLY A 11 -0.23 -38.85 76.39
N LEU A 12 0.82 -38.03 76.32
CA LEU A 12 1.01 -36.77 75.55
C LEU A 12 -0.11 -35.69 75.52
N LEU A 13 0.13 -34.54 76.17
CA LEU A 13 0.54 -33.24 75.56
C LEU A 13 -0.54 -32.64 74.62
N SER A 14 -1.41 -31.78 75.14
CA SER A 14 -1.24 -30.32 75.23
C SER A 14 -1.09 -29.61 73.88
N ALA A 15 -2.16 -28.96 73.41
CA ALA A 15 -2.23 -27.49 73.30
C ALA A 15 -3.52 -27.06 72.58
N CYS A 16 -4.36 -26.30 73.27
CA CYS A 16 -5.31 -25.39 72.65
C CYS A 16 -4.55 -24.22 72.03
N THR A 17 -5.00 -23.71 70.88
CA THR A 17 -5.07 -22.25 70.62
C THR A 17 -5.89 -21.92 69.37
N SER A 18 -6.91 -21.08 69.59
CA SER A 18 -7.45 -20.01 68.72
C SER A 18 -7.44 -20.18 67.20
N ILE A 19 -8.65 -20.26 66.64
CA ILE A 19 -8.93 -20.01 65.22
C ILE A 19 -8.83 -18.50 64.99
N GLU A 20 -7.76 -18.04 64.33
CA GLU A 20 -7.67 -16.70 63.76
C GLU A 20 -8.53 -16.62 62.50
N ASN A 21 -9.42 -15.62 62.45
CA ASN A 21 -10.07 -15.18 61.21
C ASN A 21 -8.98 -14.69 60.25
N SER A 22 -8.68 -15.47 59.21
CA SER A 22 -7.81 -15.00 58.14
C SER A 22 -8.53 -13.94 57.33
N THR A 23 -8.00 -12.71 57.39
CA THR A 23 -8.29 -11.69 56.40
C THR A 23 -7.71 -12.16 55.06
N VAL A 24 -8.58 -12.53 54.12
CA VAL A 24 -8.20 -12.75 52.71
C VAL A 24 -7.49 -11.49 52.22
N PRO A 25 -6.25 -11.55 51.73
CA PRO A 25 -5.57 -10.38 51.22
C PRO A 25 -6.30 -9.89 49.95
N ALA A 26 -6.51 -8.59 49.84
CA ALA A 26 -7.06 -7.92 48.65
C ALA A 26 -6.17 -8.03 47.38
N SER A 27 -5.16 -8.92 47.37
CA SER A 27 -4.18 -9.08 46.29
C SER A 27 -4.54 -10.14 45.25
N THR A 28 -5.69 -10.81 45.38
CA THR A 28 -6.10 -11.92 44.49
C THR A 28 -6.73 -11.45 43.18
N SER A 29 -7.44 -10.31 43.16
CA SER A 29 -8.11 -9.83 41.96
C SER A 29 -7.13 -9.40 40.87
N ALA A 30 -6.14 -8.57 41.20
CA ALA A 30 -5.15 -8.06 40.24
C ALA A 30 -4.28 -9.19 39.65
N ALA A 31 -3.87 -10.17 40.45
CA ALA A 31 -3.12 -11.32 39.98
C ALA A 31 -3.96 -12.26 39.09
N SER A 32 -5.26 -12.40 39.38
CA SER A 32 -6.20 -13.16 38.54
C SER A 32 -6.51 -12.47 37.22
N GLU A 33 -6.56 -11.13 37.22
CA GLU A 33 -6.79 -10.29 36.05
C GLU A 33 -5.56 -10.28 35.13
N ASP A 34 -4.35 -10.16 35.67
CA ASP A 34 -3.09 -10.34 34.93
C ASP A 34 -3.00 -11.74 34.29
N THR A 35 -3.37 -12.78 35.05
CA THR A 35 -3.37 -14.15 34.53
C THR A 35 -4.36 -14.30 33.37
N ARG A 36 -5.54 -13.69 33.49
CA ARG A 36 -6.54 -13.69 32.41
C ARG A 36 -6.03 -12.95 31.18
N HIS A 37 -5.49 -11.74 31.32
CA HIS A 37 -4.87 -11.00 30.22
C HIS A 37 -3.83 -11.84 29.46
N ARG A 38 -2.91 -12.49 30.19
CA ARG A 38 -1.88 -13.36 29.57
C ARG A 38 -2.48 -14.56 28.83
N MET A 39 -3.56 -15.15 29.36
CA MET A 39 -4.25 -16.25 28.69
C MET A 39 -4.95 -15.81 27.39
N GLU A 40 -5.71 -14.71 27.45
CA GLU A 40 -6.42 -14.15 26.30
C GLU A 40 -5.44 -13.75 25.19
N GLU A 41 -4.33 -13.09 25.56
CA GLU A 41 -3.24 -12.73 24.63
C GLU A 41 -2.59 -13.96 23.99
N ALA A 42 -2.34 -15.02 24.77
CA ALA A 42 -1.71 -16.24 24.27
C ALA A 42 -2.62 -17.01 23.29
N ILE A 43 -3.91 -17.12 23.60
CA ILE A 43 -4.90 -17.75 22.71
C ILE A 43 -4.99 -16.96 21.39
N ALA A 44 -5.16 -15.64 21.48
CA ALA A 44 -5.25 -14.78 20.32
C ALA A 44 -3.99 -14.85 19.44
N THR A 45 -2.82 -14.78 20.06
CA THR A 45 -1.52 -14.87 19.35
C THR A 45 -1.35 -16.22 18.66
N LYS A 46 -1.81 -17.32 19.29
CA LYS A 46 -1.77 -18.65 18.68
C LYS A 46 -2.64 -18.72 17.43
N ILE A 47 -3.89 -18.27 17.50
CA ILE A 47 -4.82 -18.26 16.36
C ILE A 47 -4.23 -17.45 15.19
N LEU A 48 -3.75 -16.24 15.47
CA LEU A 48 -3.16 -15.37 14.42
C LEU A 48 -1.88 -15.96 13.84
N LYS A 49 -1.07 -16.65 14.65
CA LYS A 49 0.10 -17.38 14.18
C LYS A 49 -0.27 -18.54 13.26
N ASP A 50 -1.31 -19.29 13.61
CA ASP A 50 -1.77 -20.42 12.80
C ASP A 50 -2.26 -19.95 11.43
N VAL A 51 -2.96 -18.80 11.36
CA VAL A 51 -3.30 -18.17 10.08
C VAL A 51 -2.04 -17.86 9.28
N ARG A 52 -1.00 -17.27 9.89
CA ARG A 52 0.26 -16.94 9.18
C ARG A 52 0.94 -18.16 8.58
N GLU A 53 0.93 -19.29 9.30
CA GLU A 53 1.61 -20.51 8.85
C GLU A 53 0.80 -21.27 7.80
N VAL A 54 -0.54 -21.26 7.89
CA VAL A 54 -1.40 -22.09 7.03
C VAL A 54 -1.89 -21.35 5.79
N TYR A 55 -2.21 -20.06 5.88
CA TYR A 55 -2.95 -19.33 4.83
C TYR A 55 -2.31 -19.43 3.44
N ILE A 56 -0.98 -19.29 3.35
CA ILE A 56 -0.24 -19.32 2.08
C ILE A 56 -0.23 -20.71 1.40
N THR A 57 -0.51 -21.77 2.17
CA THR A 57 -0.53 -23.15 1.67
C THR A 57 -1.88 -23.55 1.09
N LEU A 58 -2.91 -22.73 1.28
CA LEU A 58 -4.28 -23.01 0.86
C LEU A 58 -4.51 -22.59 -0.59
N SER A 59 -5.37 -23.34 -1.29
CA SER A 59 -5.91 -22.90 -2.59
C SER A 59 -6.82 -21.69 -2.42
N SER A 60 -6.94 -20.85 -3.44
CA SER A 60 -7.83 -19.67 -3.42
C SER A 60 -9.29 -20.02 -3.09
N SER A 61 -9.75 -21.22 -3.46
CA SER A 61 -11.10 -21.71 -3.13
C SER A 61 -11.28 -22.13 -1.66
N ALA A 62 -10.20 -22.49 -0.96
CA ALA A 62 -10.23 -22.93 0.44
C ALA A 62 -9.98 -21.77 1.42
N GLN A 63 -9.31 -20.71 0.98
CA GLN A 63 -8.99 -19.52 1.79
C GLN A 63 -10.22 -18.90 2.48
N PRO A 64 -11.37 -18.64 1.82
CA PRO A 64 -12.50 -17.99 2.48
C PRO A 64 -13.07 -18.78 3.66
N SER A 65 -13.24 -20.09 3.50
CA SER A 65 -13.77 -20.95 4.57
C SER A 65 -12.80 -21.05 5.75
N TYR A 66 -11.50 -21.18 5.47
CA TYR A 66 -10.48 -21.25 6.52
C TYR A 66 -10.42 -19.95 7.34
N LEU A 67 -10.37 -18.80 6.67
CA LEU A 67 -10.35 -17.50 7.35
C LEU A 67 -11.61 -17.31 8.21
N SER A 68 -12.78 -17.71 7.71
CA SER A 68 -14.05 -17.60 8.42
C SER A 68 -14.05 -18.46 9.70
N ASP A 69 -13.48 -19.66 9.63
CA ASP A 69 -13.33 -20.55 10.78
C ASP A 69 -12.37 -19.97 11.83
N GLN A 70 -11.25 -19.37 11.41
CA GLN A 70 -10.29 -18.74 12.33
C GLN A 70 -10.85 -17.48 12.99
N ILE A 71 -11.62 -16.67 12.24
CA ILE A 71 -12.34 -15.51 12.80
C ILE A 71 -13.35 -15.97 13.86
N ARG A 72 -14.16 -16.98 13.55
CA ARG A 72 -15.13 -17.54 14.51
C ARG A 72 -14.43 -18.12 15.74
N LEU A 73 -13.30 -18.80 15.56
CA LEU A 73 -12.51 -19.33 16.68
C LEU A 73 -12.01 -18.19 17.57
N PHE A 74 -11.49 -17.11 16.97
CA PHE A 74 -11.03 -15.93 17.71
C PHE A 74 -12.18 -15.31 18.51
N GLU A 75 -13.31 -15.05 17.88
CA GLU A 75 -14.47 -14.37 18.49
C GLU A 75 -15.12 -15.18 19.61
N THR A 76 -15.03 -16.51 19.53
CA THR A 76 -15.57 -17.40 20.57
C THR A 76 -14.59 -17.68 21.70
N SER A 77 -13.29 -17.50 21.48
CA SER A 77 -12.22 -17.92 22.42
C SER A 77 -11.47 -16.77 23.07
N VAL A 78 -11.65 -15.53 22.62
CA VAL A 78 -10.87 -14.36 23.05
C VAL A 78 -11.79 -13.22 23.46
N ASP A 79 -11.59 -12.66 24.66
CA ASP A 79 -12.16 -11.34 25.03
C ASP A 79 -11.25 -10.22 24.50
N PRO A 80 -11.65 -9.46 23.45
CA PRO A 80 -10.79 -8.47 22.82
C PRO A 80 -10.45 -7.27 23.72
N ARG A 81 -11.18 -7.07 24.82
CA ARG A 81 -10.88 -6.04 25.82
C ARG A 81 -9.68 -6.41 26.69
N MET A 82 -9.35 -7.70 26.72
CA MET A 82 -8.26 -8.26 27.51
C MET A 82 -6.98 -8.49 26.70
N THR A 83 -6.94 -8.11 25.43
CA THR A 83 -5.78 -8.30 24.55
C THR A 83 -5.01 -7.00 24.32
N SER A 84 -3.81 -7.12 23.77
CA SER A 84 -2.99 -5.99 23.36
C SER A 84 -3.56 -5.29 22.12
N GLU A 85 -3.14 -4.05 21.91
CA GLU A 85 -3.45 -3.31 20.69
C GLU A 85 -2.92 -4.01 19.44
N ARG A 86 -1.75 -4.66 19.53
CA ARG A 86 -1.16 -5.45 18.45
C ARG A 86 -2.08 -6.59 18.04
N VAL A 87 -2.60 -7.35 19.00
CA VAL A 87 -3.55 -8.44 18.72
C VAL A 87 -4.83 -7.91 18.08
N ARG A 88 -5.41 -6.82 18.61
CA ARG A 88 -6.61 -6.22 18.01
C ARG A 88 -6.35 -5.72 16.59
N PHE A 89 -5.18 -5.16 16.33
CA PHE A 89 -4.79 -4.73 14.99
C PHE A 89 -4.66 -5.91 14.03
N GLU A 90 -3.96 -6.97 14.42
CA GLU A 90 -3.84 -8.19 13.60
C GLU A 90 -5.20 -8.84 13.34
N LYS A 91 -6.14 -8.83 14.31
CA LYS A 91 -7.53 -9.28 14.08
C LYS A 91 -8.23 -8.42 13.03
N ARG A 92 -8.05 -7.10 13.04
CA ARG A 92 -8.60 -6.24 11.97
C ARG A 92 -8.02 -6.60 10.60
N ILE A 93 -6.73 -6.93 10.53
CA ILE A 93 -6.10 -7.41 9.28
C ILE A 93 -6.71 -8.75 8.85
N LEU A 94 -6.93 -9.68 9.78
CA LEU A 94 -7.61 -10.95 9.52
C LEU A 94 -9.02 -10.73 8.92
N ASP A 95 -9.79 -9.80 9.48
CA ASP A 95 -11.12 -9.46 8.99
C ASP A 95 -11.07 -8.87 7.58
N HIS A 96 -10.05 -8.07 7.28
CA HIS A 96 -9.86 -7.55 5.92
C HIS A 96 -9.43 -8.63 4.93
N LEU A 97 -8.57 -9.58 5.34
CA LEU A 97 -8.20 -10.72 4.50
C LEU A 97 -9.43 -11.57 4.15
N GLN A 98 -10.33 -11.80 5.10
CA GLN A 98 -11.62 -12.45 4.84
C GLN A 98 -12.41 -11.69 3.79
N LEU A 99 -12.58 -10.37 3.97
CA LEU A 99 -13.29 -9.53 3.00
C LEU A 99 -12.68 -9.63 1.59
N GLN A 100 -11.35 -9.53 1.46
CA GLN A 100 -10.68 -9.67 0.16
C GLN A 100 -10.94 -11.06 -0.45
N SER A 101 -10.86 -12.11 0.36
CA SER A 101 -11.09 -13.49 -0.06
C SER A 101 -12.54 -13.73 -0.51
N ASP A 102 -13.51 -13.12 0.17
CA ASP A 102 -14.92 -13.20 -0.20
C ASP A 102 -15.22 -12.44 -1.48
N LEU A 103 -14.68 -11.22 -1.62
CA LEU A 103 -14.83 -10.42 -2.83
C LEU A 103 -14.22 -11.14 -4.05
N SER A 104 -13.04 -11.75 -3.91
CA SER A 104 -12.41 -12.48 -5.01
C SER A 104 -13.12 -13.78 -5.39
N THR A 105 -13.81 -14.42 -4.44
CA THR A 105 -14.40 -15.76 -4.65
C THR A 105 -15.87 -15.70 -5.04
N PHE A 106 -16.63 -14.79 -4.44
CA PHE A 106 -18.10 -14.80 -4.50
C PHE A 106 -18.70 -13.59 -5.22
N SER A 107 -17.88 -12.59 -5.57
CA SER A 107 -18.38 -11.40 -6.25
C SER A 107 -18.03 -11.41 -7.75
N SER A 108 -18.89 -10.77 -8.55
CA SER A 108 -18.66 -10.54 -9.98
C SER A 108 -18.84 -9.06 -10.30
N GLY A 109 -18.25 -8.60 -11.40
CA GLY A 109 -18.30 -7.20 -11.82
C GLY A 109 -17.19 -6.33 -11.24
N PHE A 110 -17.06 -5.11 -11.74
CA PHE A 110 -15.89 -4.26 -11.54
C PHE A 110 -15.80 -3.61 -10.14
N GLU A 111 -16.94 -3.30 -9.51
CA GLU A 111 -16.97 -2.60 -8.22
C GLU A 111 -16.34 -3.39 -7.05
N PRO A 112 -16.65 -4.69 -6.84
CA PRO A 112 -15.94 -5.54 -5.87
C PRO A 112 -14.42 -5.58 -6.10
N TRP A 113 -13.98 -5.60 -7.37
CA TRP A 113 -12.56 -5.56 -7.72
C TRP A 113 -11.92 -4.24 -7.32
N LEU A 114 -12.58 -3.10 -7.57
CA LEU A 114 -12.13 -1.79 -7.12
C LEU A 114 -12.06 -1.73 -5.60
N GLN A 115 -13.07 -2.24 -4.88
CA GLN A 115 -13.06 -2.28 -3.41
C GLN A 115 -11.87 -3.07 -2.87
N MET A 116 -11.57 -4.24 -3.44
CA MET A 116 -10.43 -5.05 -3.02
C MET A 116 -9.11 -4.32 -3.24
N LYS A 117 -8.95 -3.60 -4.36
CA LYS A 117 -7.69 -2.93 -4.71
C LYS A 117 -7.49 -1.59 -3.99
N THR A 118 -8.58 -0.92 -3.65
CA THR A 118 -8.59 0.44 -3.08
C THR A 118 -8.88 0.48 -1.59
N THR A 119 -9.46 -0.59 -1.04
CA THR A 119 -10.06 -0.63 0.31
C THR A 119 -11.21 0.36 0.54
N ARG A 120 -11.84 0.82 -0.55
CA ARG A 120 -12.97 1.73 -0.54
C ARG A 120 -14.20 1.07 -1.18
N ALA A 121 -15.31 1.04 -0.45
CA ALA A 121 -16.59 0.56 -0.97
C ALA A 121 -17.40 1.76 -1.50
N TRP A 122 -16.91 2.41 -2.55
CA TRP A 122 -17.59 3.53 -3.19
C TRP A 122 -18.42 3.05 -4.37
N ALA A 123 -19.52 3.77 -4.65
CA ALA A 123 -20.24 3.62 -5.91
C ALA A 123 -19.33 4.01 -7.10
N LEU A 124 -19.57 3.40 -8.27
CA LEU A 124 -18.78 3.61 -9.49
C LEU A 124 -18.67 5.09 -9.90
N GLU A 125 -19.74 5.86 -9.71
CA GLU A 125 -19.79 7.29 -10.03
C GLU A 125 -18.71 8.06 -9.26
N LYS A 126 -18.50 7.74 -7.97
CA LYS A 126 -17.49 8.41 -7.15
C LYS A 126 -16.07 8.13 -7.62
N TYR A 127 -15.78 6.91 -8.12
CA TYR A 127 -14.49 6.62 -8.74
C TYR A 127 -14.30 7.42 -10.02
N GLN A 128 -15.34 7.48 -10.87
CA GLN A 128 -15.28 8.20 -12.13
C GLN A 128 -15.07 9.70 -11.92
N ASP A 129 -15.80 10.29 -10.98
CA ASP A 129 -15.72 11.71 -10.65
C ASP A 129 -14.35 12.08 -10.10
N LEU A 130 -13.76 11.24 -9.25
CA LEU A 130 -12.40 11.43 -8.75
C LEU A 130 -11.39 11.46 -9.91
N ILE A 131 -11.45 10.50 -10.82
CA ILE A 131 -10.52 10.41 -11.95
C ILE A 131 -10.67 11.62 -12.89
N LYS A 132 -11.91 11.96 -13.25
CA LYS A 132 -12.20 13.12 -14.12
C LYS A 132 -11.77 14.44 -13.48
N GLY A 133 -12.03 14.60 -12.18
CA GLY A 133 -11.59 15.76 -11.41
C GLY A 133 -10.08 15.90 -11.42
N GLU A 134 -9.35 14.79 -11.24
CA GLU A 134 -7.89 14.78 -11.27
C GLU A 134 -7.32 15.13 -12.66
N ILE A 135 -7.90 14.56 -13.73
CA ILE A 135 -7.55 14.94 -15.11
C ILE A 135 -7.73 16.44 -15.34
N ASN A 136 -8.89 16.99 -14.96
CA ASN A 136 -9.17 18.41 -15.15
C ASN A 136 -8.19 19.29 -14.36
N ARG A 137 -7.90 18.93 -13.10
CA ARG A 137 -6.93 19.67 -12.27
C ARG A 137 -5.54 19.70 -12.90
N LEU A 138 -5.08 18.54 -13.39
CA LEU A 138 -3.77 18.43 -14.03
C LEU A 138 -3.72 19.21 -15.35
N ASP A 139 -4.75 19.11 -16.20
CA ASP A 139 -4.82 19.85 -17.46
C ASP A 139 -4.80 21.38 -17.21
N GLN A 140 -5.54 21.86 -16.21
CA GLN A 140 -5.52 23.28 -15.81
C GLN A 140 -4.15 23.71 -15.28
N THR A 141 -3.49 22.88 -14.47
CA THR A 141 -2.17 23.18 -13.90
C THR A 141 -1.10 23.23 -14.99
N ILE A 142 -1.11 22.26 -15.91
CA ILE A 142 -0.21 22.22 -17.07
C ILE A 142 -0.43 23.44 -17.95
N ALA A 143 -1.68 23.81 -18.23
CA ALA A 143 -1.98 25.02 -19.00
C ALA A 143 -1.33 26.27 -18.39
N VAL A 144 -1.56 26.50 -17.09
CA VAL A 144 -1.00 27.68 -16.39
C VAL A 144 0.53 27.67 -16.44
N LEU A 145 1.16 26.55 -16.08
CA LEU A 145 2.63 26.47 -15.99
C LEU A 145 3.32 26.49 -17.36
N SER A 146 2.63 26.06 -18.42
CA SER A 146 3.14 26.17 -19.80
C SER A 146 2.89 27.55 -20.44
N GLY A 147 2.23 28.47 -19.73
CA GLY A 147 1.87 29.79 -20.26
C GLY A 147 0.69 29.78 -21.23
N GLU A 148 -0.09 28.69 -21.26
CA GLU A 148 -1.33 28.59 -22.03
C GLU A 148 -2.54 29.08 -21.23
N ASN A 149 -3.59 29.53 -21.93
CA ASN A 149 -4.85 29.87 -21.29
C ASN A 149 -5.61 28.59 -20.91
N PRO A 150 -5.93 28.35 -19.62
CA PRO A 150 -6.66 27.16 -19.18
C PRO A 150 -8.03 26.97 -19.83
N GLU A 151 -8.73 28.04 -20.20
CA GLU A 151 -10.07 27.96 -20.83
C GLU A 151 -10.02 27.46 -22.28
N SER A 152 -8.87 27.63 -22.94
CA SER A 152 -8.66 27.21 -24.33
C SER A 152 -7.57 26.14 -24.47
N PHE A 153 -7.11 25.58 -23.36
CA PHE A 153 -6.03 24.61 -23.35
C PHE A 153 -6.43 23.35 -24.11
N ASN A 154 -5.57 22.92 -25.03
CA ASN A 154 -5.81 21.74 -25.84
C ASN A 154 -4.70 20.72 -25.56
N ILE A 155 -5.01 19.77 -24.67
CA ILE A 155 -4.08 18.71 -24.27
C ILE A 155 -3.59 17.89 -25.46
N THR A 156 -4.41 17.68 -26.49
CA THR A 156 -4.04 16.90 -27.68
C THR A 156 -3.00 17.62 -28.53
N ARG A 157 -3.18 18.92 -28.77
CA ARG A 157 -2.15 19.72 -29.41
C ARG A 157 -0.87 19.74 -28.58
N TYR A 158 -0.99 20.03 -27.28
CA TYR A 158 0.14 20.16 -26.36
C TYR A 158 1.00 18.90 -26.30
N THR A 159 0.37 17.74 -26.15
CA THR A 159 1.06 16.44 -26.06
C THR A 159 1.58 15.96 -27.41
N GLY A 160 0.93 16.32 -28.52
CA GLY A 160 1.48 16.13 -29.87
C GLY A 160 2.76 16.92 -30.10
N ASP A 161 2.77 18.20 -29.72
CA ASP A 161 3.96 19.07 -29.82
C ASP A 161 5.10 18.54 -28.92
N ARG A 162 4.78 18.14 -27.69
CA ARG A 162 5.74 17.51 -26.75
C ARG A 162 6.32 16.22 -27.31
N ARG A 163 5.49 15.33 -27.86
CA ARG A 163 5.97 14.07 -28.47
C ARG A 163 6.92 14.32 -29.64
N ALA A 164 6.64 15.32 -30.46
CA ALA A 164 7.48 15.67 -31.61
C ALA A 164 8.84 16.28 -31.23
N GLN A 165 8.95 16.85 -30.03
CA GLN A 165 10.17 17.48 -29.51
C GLN A 165 10.94 16.58 -28.52
N ALA A 166 10.33 15.48 -28.07
CA ALA A 166 10.92 14.56 -27.11
C ALA A 166 12.23 13.96 -27.64
N GLN A 167 13.17 13.75 -26.73
CA GLN A 167 14.40 13.01 -26.97
C GLN A 167 14.20 11.55 -26.58
N TYR A 168 14.87 10.66 -27.30
CA TYR A 168 14.80 9.22 -27.10
C TYR A 168 16.22 8.63 -27.14
N PRO A 169 16.47 7.52 -26.43
CA PRO A 169 17.74 6.83 -26.50
C PRO A 169 18.08 6.38 -27.92
N GLU A 170 19.36 6.37 -28.24
CA GLU A 170 19.84 5.78 -29.49
C GLU A 170 19.55 4.26 -29.51
N ASP A 171 19.09 3.75 -30.64
CA ASP A 171 18.86 2.31 -30.85
C ASP A 171 20.18 1.54 -31.04
N SER A 172 20.99 1.52 -29.98
CA SER A 172 22.26 0.82 -29.88
C SER A 172 22.41 0.22 -28.49
N PHE A 173 23.45 -0.60 -28.29
CA PHE A 173 23.79 -1.09 -26.96
C PHE A 173 24.17 0.07 -26.03
N GLU A 174 25.00 1.00 -26.52
CA GLU A 174 25.45 2.17 -25.79
C GLU A 174 24.32 3.16 -25.48
N GLY A 175 23.34 3.31 -26.38
CA GLY A 175 22.15 4.13 -26.13
C GLY A 175 21.26 3.56 -25.03
N ARG A 176 21.00 2.25 -25.08
CA ARG A 176 20.25 1.53 -24.04
C ARG A 176 20.95 1.58 -22.67
N GLN A 177 22.27 1.36 -22.65
CA GLN A 177 23.03 1.45 -21.40
C GLN A 177 23.01 2.86 -20.83
N ARG A 178 23.20 3.90 -21.66
CA ARG A 178 23.07 5.30 -21.23
C ARG A 178 21.71 5.62 -20.61
N TYR A 179 20.62 5.06 -21.16
CA TYR A 179 19.29 5.24 -20.55
C TYR A 179 19.21 4.60 -19.16
N LEU A 180 19.72 3.38 -19.00
CA LEU A 180 19.74 2.71 -17.69
C LEU A 180 20.61 3.45 -16.68
N ASP A 181 21.77 3.95 -17.10
CA ASP A 181 22.68 4.74 -16.27
C ASP A 181 22.00 6.05 -15.84
N ALA A 182 21.38 6.77 -16.78
CA ALA A 182 20.63 7.99 -16.48
C ALA A 182 19.48 7.74 -15.49
N LEU A 183 18.75 6.63 -15.65
CA LEU A 183 17.69 6.25 -14.71
C LEU A 183 18.26 5.93 -13.32
N ALA A 184 19.42 5.28 -13.24
CA ALA A 184 20.11 5.03 -11.97
C ALA A 184 20.52 6.34 -11.30
N ASP A 185 21.10 7.27 -12.06
CA ASP A 185 21.50 8.59 -11.57
C ASP A 185 20.28 9.37 -11.05
N ALA A 186 19.17 9.39 -11.80
CA ALA A 186 17.95 10.05 -11.34
C ALA A 186 17.32 9.38 -10.11
N MET A 187 17.47 8.06 -9.92
CA MET A 187 17.05 7.38 -8.69
C MET A 187 17.93 7.76 -7.50
N LEU A 188 19.22 7.98 -7.72
CA LEU A 188 20.14 8.48 -6.68
C LEU A 188 19.85 9.95 -6.36
N GLU A 189 19.55 10.78 -7.36
CA GLU A 189 19.15 12.18 -7.16
C GLU A 189 17.82 12.27 -6.42
N ALA A 190 16.80 11.52 -6.82
CA ALA A 190 15.51 11.45 -6.14
C ALA A 190 15.63 10.92 -4.70
N GLN A 191 16.64 10.09 -4.43
CA GLN A 191 16.99 9.76 -3.05
C GLN A 191 17.45 11.01 -2.30
N LEU A 192 18.28 11.91 -2.81
CA LEU A 192 18.70 13.08 -2.02
C LEU A 192 17.52 13.95 -1.50
N ASP A 193 16.39 13.97 -2.20
CA ASP A 193 15.14 14.60 -1.76
C ASP A 193 14.42 13.88 -0.60
N TRP A 194 14.90 12.70 -0.17
CA TRP A 194 14.32 11.91 0.91
C TRP A 194 14.55 12.53 2.29
N TYR A 195 15.64 13.29 2.51
CA TYR A 195 15.95 13.87 3.82
C TYR A 195 14.84 14.79 4.34
N ASP A 196 14.14 15.47 3.43
CA ASP A 196 13.00 16.33 3.74
C ASP A 196 11.66 15.56 3.73
N THR A 197 11.68 14.25 3.40
CA THR A 197 10.50 13.43 3.15
C THR A 197 10.32 12.29 4.17
N LEU A 198 11.37 11.55 4.54
CA LEU A 198 11.33 10.38 5.44
C LEU A 198 12.39 10.52 6.53
N GLU A 199 12.03 10.20 7.78
CA GLU A 199 12.93 10.31 8.94
C GLU A 199 13.87 9.11 9.08
N ASN A 200 13.34 7.90 8.84
CA ASN A 200 14.08 6.66 8.91
C ASN A 200 14.12 6.02 7.53
N TYR A 201 15.34 5.85 7.03
CA TYR A 201 15.60 5.28 5.73
C TYR A 201 16.50 4.05 5.88
N ASN A 202 16.13 2.97 5.18
CA ASN A 202 17.05 1.88 4.94
C ASN A 202 17.47 1.97 3.48
N GLU A 203 18.73 2.37 3.25
CA GLU A 203 19.37 2.34 1.93
C GLU A 203 19.21 0.94 1.35
N SER A 204 18.25 0.78 0.45
CA SER A 204 18.04 -0.48 -0.23
C SER A 204 18.15 -0.23 -1.71
N GLU A 205 19.28 -0.62 -2.30
CA GLU A 205 19.47 -0.50 -3.75
C GLU A 205 18.26 -1.09 -4.48
N LEU A 206 17.57 -0.25 -5.27
CA LEU A 206 16.61 -0.73 -6.25
C LEU A 206 17.43 -1.10 -7.48
N ALA A 207 17.65 -2.39 -7.69
CA ALA A 207 18.36 -2.83 -8.88
C ALA A 207 17.57 -2.45 -10.14
N ILE A 208 18.27 -2.03 -11.18
CA ILE A 208 17.70 -1.69 -12.48
C ILE A 208 18.16 -2.74 -13.49
N PHE A 209 17.21 -3.27 -14.25
CA PHE A 209 17.48 -4.30 -15.25
C PHE A 209 16.93 -3.86 -16.61
N GLY A 210 17.66 -4.16 -17.69
CA GLY A 210 17.16 -4.07 -19.05
C GLY A 210 16.63 -5.41 -19.54
N ALA A 211 15.44 -5.44 -20.13
CA ALA A 211 14.90 -6.60 -20.85
C ALA A 211 14.80 -6.30 -22.34
N GLN A 212 15.13 -7.28 -23.18
CA GLN A 212 14.95 -7.24 -24.63
C GLN A 212 14.29 -8.54 -25.09
N ASP A 213 13.56 -8.50 -26.22
CA ASP A 213 12.76 -9.61 -26.76
C ASP A 213 13.58 -10.87 -27.10
N ASP A 214 14.91 -10.78 -27.11
CA ASP A 214 15.87 -11.88 -27.26
C ASP A 214 15.86 -12.87 -26.07
N SER A 215 15.21 -12.50 -24.97
CA SER A 215 15.02 -13.33 -23.78
C SER A 215 13.89 -14.36 -23.96
N GLU A 216 13.95 -15.49 -23.24
CA GLU A 216 12.94 -16.58 -23.35
C GLU A 216 11.50 -16.13 -23.02
N GLU A 217 11.32 -14.96 -22.37
CA GLU A 217 10.04 -14.40 -21.97
C GLU A 217 9.92 -12.93 -22.42
N LYS A 218 9.06 -12.68 -23.43
CA LYS A 218 8.79 -11.34 -23.93
C LYS A 218 8.14 -10.47 -22.84
N MET A 219 8.73 -9.29 -22.59
CA MET A 219 8.19 -8.34 -21.63
C MET A 219 7.09 -7.47 -22.27
N GLU A 220 5.85 -7.60 -21.80
CA GLU A 220 4.68 -6.86 -22.34
C GLU A 220 4.38 -5.55 -21.59
N GLN A 221 5.17 -5.21 -20.56
CA GLN A 221 5.09 -3.96 -19.81
C GLN A 221 6.27 -3.06 -20.18
N MET A 222 6.09 -1.74 -20.09
CA MET A 222 7.21 -0.80 -20.23
C MET A 222 8.18 -0.90 -19.03
N PHE A 223 7.59 -0.98 -17.84
CA PHE A 223 8.28 -1.02 -16.56
C PHE A 223 7.66 -2.10 -15.69
N ARG A 224 8.48 -3.01 -15.16
CA ARG A 224 8.05 -4.07 -14.25
C ARG A 224 8.76 -3.93 -12.92
N PHE A 225 8.02 -3.49 -11.91
CA PHE A 225 8.51 -3.39 -10.55
C PHE A 225 8.34 -4.71 -9.80
N SER A 226 9.40 -5.18 -9.14
CA SER A 226 9.42 -6.42 -8.38
C SER A 226 10.31 -6.31 -7.14
N PRO A 227 10.28 -7.27 -6.20
CA PRO A 227 11.23 -7.32 -5.10
C PRO A 227 12.70 -7.37 -5.54
N ALA A 228 12.98 -7.87 -6.75
CA ALA A 228 14.32 -7.91 -7.30
C ALA A 228 14.80 -6.54 -7.80
N GLY A 229 13.88 -5.67 -8.23
CA GLY A 229 14.20 -4.39 -8.85
C GLY A 229 13.20 -3.94 -9.90
N LEU A 230 13.56 -2.87 -10.62
CA LEU A 230 12.82 -2.34 -11.76
C LEU A 230 13.40 -2.90 -13.06
N THR A 231 12.63 -3.71 -13.79
CA THR A 231 12.97 -4.06 -15.17
C THR A 231 12.39 -3.02 -16.12
N VAL A 232 13.21 -2.51 -17.04
CA VAL A 232 12.85 -1.61 -18.14
C VAL A 232 12.83 -2.43 -19.43
N ASN A 233 11.77 -2.32 -20.21
CA ASN A 233 11.72 -2.89 -21.55
C ASN A 233 12.55 -2.00 -22.51
N LEU A 234 13.61 -2.56 -23.08
CA LEU A 234 14.53 -1.88 -23.99
C LEU A 234 14.39 -2.37 -25.44
N THR A 235 13.37 -3.17 -25.75
CA THR A 235 13.14 -3.71 -27.09
C THR A 235 12.96 -2.57 -28.10
N ASN A 236 12.16 -1.55 -27.76
CA ASN A 236 11.94 -0.38 -28.59
C ASN A 236 12.26 0.90 -27.81
N VAL A 237 13.39 1.54 -28.12
CA VAL A 237 13.86 2.74 -27.41
C VAL A 237 13.02 3.99 -27.69
N ASP A 238 12.28 4.03 -28.80
CA ASP A 238 11.32 5.12 -29.09
C ASP A 238 10.12 5.11 -28.14
N ASP A 239 9.99 4.08 -27.30
CA ASP A 239 9.02 4.05 -26.22
C ASP A 239 9.55 4.69 -24.95
N LEU A 240 10.80 5.13 -24.87
CA LEU A 240 11.43 5.65 -23.64
C LEU A 240 11.80 7.13 -23.77
N PRO A 241 10.83 8.06 -23.83
CA PRO A 241 11.16 9.47 -23.92
C PRO A 241 11.90 9.93 -22.65
N GLU A 242 12.94 10.73 -22.80
CA GLU A 242 13.82 11.10 -21.69
C GLU A 242 13.14 11.98 -20.63
N PHE A 243 12.10 12.74 -21.00
CA PHE A 243 11.45 13.71 -20.09
C PHE A 243 10.81 13.05 -18.85
N GLU A 244 10.36 11.79 -18.94
CA GLU A 244 9.69 11.12 -17.82
C GLU A 244 10.64 10.45 -16.83
N LEU A 245 11.94 10.41 -17.14
CA LEU A 245 12.93 9.61 -16.43
C LEU A 245 12.96 9.94 -14.93
N LYS A 246 12.95 11.24 -14.58
CA LYS A 246 12.88 11.69 -13.18
C LYS A 246 11.60 11.28 -12.47
N ALA A 247 10.46 11.34 -13.16
CA ALA A 247 9.18 10.92 -12.59
C ALA A 247 9.12 9.40 -12.39
N VAL A 248 9.65 8.61 -13.33
CA VAL A 248 9.81 7.15 -13.21
C VAL A 248 10.71 6.81 -12.02
N ALA A 249 11.83 7.51 -11.86
CA ALA A 249 12.76 7.33 -10.75
C ALA A 249 12.09 7.56 -9.39
N VAL A 250 11.33 8.65 -9.23
CA VAL A 250 10.55 8.91 -8.01
C VAL A 250 9.45 7.87 -7.81
N TYR A 251 8.69 7.55 -8.85
CA TYR A 251 7.52 6.69 -8.77
C TYR A 251 7.88 5.28 -8.29
N TYR A 252 8.86 4.64 -8.93
CA TYR A 252 9.27 3.28 -8.62
C TYR A 252 10.32 3.21 -7.52
N GLY A 253 11.23 4.19 -7.48
CA GLY A 253 12.33 4.27 -6.54
C GLY A 253 11.91 4.86 -5.19
N PHE A 254 12.88 5.49 -4.53
CA PHE A 254 12.66 6.27 -3.33
C PHE A 254 12.47 7.74 -3.70
N PRO A 255 11.60 8.47 -2.97
CA PRO A 255 10.77 8.02 -1.86
C PRO A 255 9.42 7.37 -2.26
N GLY A 256 9.18 7.03 -3.54
CA GLY A 256 7.93 6.42 -3.99
C GLY A 256 7.74 4.94 -3.62
N MET A 257 7.35 4.11 -4.58
CA MET A 257 6.89 2.72 -4.35
C MET A 257 7.89 1.88 -3.56
N ARG A 258 9.20 2.08 -3.77
CA ARG A 258 10.24 1.31 -3.08
C ARG A 258 10.25 1.54 -1.57
N SER A 259 9.74 2.67 -1.10
CA SER A 259 9.57 2.97 0.33
C SER A 259 8.57 2.04 1.01
N ILE A 260 7.57 1.53 0.30
CA ILE A 260 6.53 0.70 0.92
C ILE A 260 7.02 -0.73 1.08
N ASN A 261 7.39 -1.08 2.32
CA ASN A 261 7.80 -2.45 2.65
C ASN A 261 6.58 -3.37 2.77
N GLN A 262 6.44 -4.30 1.84
CA GLN A 262 5.40 -5.34 1.89
C GLN A 262 5.78 -6.53 2.78
N SER A 263 7.06 -6.66 3.16
CA SER A 263 7.54 -7.74 4.01
C SER A 263 7.23 -7.44 5.47
N SER A 264 6.44 -8.30 6.10
CA SER A 264 6.12 -8.23 7.52
C SER A 264 5.95 -9.66 8.06
N PRO A 265 7.03 -10.43 8.23
CA PRO A 265 6.96 -11.87 8.51
C PRO A 265 6.18 -12.20 9.80
N ASP A 266 6.21 -11.30 10.78
CA ASP A 266 5.51 -11.45 12.06
C ASP A 266 4.08 -10.87 12.08
N SER A 267 3.52 -10.52 10.91
CA SER A 267 2.21 -9.89 10.76
C SER A 267 1.40 -10.54 9.63
N LEU A 268 0.08 -10.54 9.75
CA LEU A 268 -0.84 -10.90 8.67
C LEU A 268 -0.80 -9.89 7.52
N LYS A 269 -0.27 -8.68 7.74
CA LYS A 269 -0.13 -7.63 6.70
C LYS A 269 0.59 -8.13 5.45
N GLN A 270 1.52 -9.08 5.58
CA GLN A 270 2.25 -9.67 4.45
C GLN A 270 1.35 -10.33 3.38
N PHE A 271 0.13 -10.72 3.77
CA PHE A 271 -0.84 -11.34 2.86
C PHE A 271 -1.74 -10.32 2.18
N LEU A 272 -1.76 -9.07 2.64
CA LEU A 272 -2.58 -8.03 2.03
C LEU A 272 -2.10 -7.73 0.61
N ARG A 273 -3.05 -7.52 -0.28
CA ARG A 273 -2.80 -7.06 -1.66
C ARG A 273 -3.65 -5.82 -1.90
N ILE A 274 -3.04 -4.65 -1.70
CA ILE A 274 -3.71 -3.35 -1.82
C ILE A 274 -2.91 -2.49 -2.80
N PRO A 275 -3.10 -2.64 -4.13
CA PRO A 275 -2.38 -1.85 -5.13
C PRO A 275 -2.51 -0.34 -4.93
N ALA A 276 -3.65 0.15 -4.42
CA ALA A 276 -3.79 1.57 -4.14
C ALA A 276 -2.75 2.10 -3.15
N TYR A 277 -2.17 1.27 -2.29
CA TYR A 277 -1.20 1.73 -1.31
C TYR A 277 0.18 2.03 -1.94
N PRO A 278 0.95 1.08 -2.48
CA PRO A 278 2.27 1.39 -3.02
C PRO A 278 2.20 2.27 -4.28
N TYR A 279 1.29 1.98 -5.22
CA TYR A 279 1.19 2.75 -6.46
C TYR A 279 0.63 4.15 -6.21
N GLY A 280 -0.38 4.27 -5.34
CA GLY A 280 -0.89 5.57 -4.91
C GLY A 280 0.15 6.39 -4.15
N TRP A 281 1.00 5.75 -3.35
CA TRP A 281 2.11 6.39 -2.67
C TRP A 281 3.15 6.91 -3.67
N GLY A 282 3.56 6.09 -4.64
CA GLY A 282 4.42 6.53 -5.74
C GLY A 282 3.84 7.74 -6.47
N ALA A 283 2.54 7.69 -6.83
CA ALA A 283 1.86 8.80 -7.52
C ALA A 283 1.75 10.07 -6.66
N TYR A 284 1.56 9.93 -5.34
CA TYR A 284 1.59 11.04 -4.38
C TYR A 284 2.99 11.67 -4.31
N MET A 285 4.05 10.85 -4.25
CA MET A 285 5.42 11.32 -4.18
C MET A 285 5.90 12.00 -5.46
N VAL A 286 5.48 11.52 -6.65
CA VAL A 286 5.74 12.18 -7.94
C VAL A 286 5.26 13.63 -7.91
N GLU A 287 4.04 13.87 -7.42
CA GLU A 287 3.53 15.25 -7.35
C GLU A 287 4.19 16.06 -6.23
N ASN A 288 4.46 15.45 -5.08
CA ASN A 288 5.14 16.14 -3.97
C ASN A 288 6.55 16.62 -4.37
N ILE A 289 7.33 15.78 -5.06
CA ILE A 289 8.66 16.14 -5.56
C ILE A 289 8.54 17.08 -6.76
N GLY A 290 7.63 16.82 -7.69
CA GLY A 290 7.43 17.68 -8.87
C GLY A 290 7.07 19.12 -8.52
N ASN A 291 6.39 19.36 -7.39
CA ASN A 291 6.11 20.71 -6.88
C ASN A 291 7.35 21.43 -6.33
N ARG A 292 8.43 20.71 -6.02
CA ARG A 292 9.71 21.23 -5.51
C ARG A 292 10.75 21.38 -6.62
N ASP A 293 10.80 20.45 -7.58
CA ASP A 293 11.63 20.53 -8.78
C ASP A 293 10.98 21.46 -9.83
N THR A 294 11.05 22.78 -9.58
CA THR A 294 10.40 23.80 -10.42
C THR A 294 10.90 23.81 -11.87
N GLU A 295 12.10 23.28 -12.13
CA GLU A 295 12.68 23.22 -13.48
C GLU A 295 12.02 22.10 -14.31
N ASN A 296 11.61 21.01 -13.66
CA ASN A 296 11.05 19.83 -14.32
C ASN A 296 9.57 19.57 -13.96
N THR A 297 8.90 20.47 -13.24
CA THR A 297 7.51 20.30 -12.75
C THR A 297 6.54 19.85 -13.84
N ILE A 298 6.65 20.39 -15.06
CA ILE A 298 5.75 20.01 -16.16
C ILE A 298 5.89 18.52 -16.52
N ASP A 299 7.08 17.97 -16.44
CA ASP A 299 7.32 16.57 -16.80
C ASP A 299 6.76 15.62 -15.72
N TYR A 300 6.88 15.99 -14.44
CA TYR A 300 6.18 15.32 -13.34
C TYR A 300 4.65 15.40 -13.46
N LEU A 301 4.12 16.55 -13.91
CA LEU A 301 2.68 16.72 -14.16
C LEU A 301 2.20 15.87 -15.34
N LEU A 302 2.99 15.77 -16.41
CA LEU A 302 2.69 14.90 -17.55
C LEU A 302 2.69 13.43 -17.15
N PHE A 303 3.61 12.99 -16.29
CA PHE A 303 3.58 11.65 -15.72
C PHE A 303 2.34 11.41 -14.83
N SER A 304 2.00 12.37 -13.97
CA SER A 304 0.77 12.30 -13.16
C SER A 304 -0.48 12.26 -14.03
N ARG A 305 -0.50 13.01 -15.13
CA ARG A 305 -1.59 13.06 -16.10
C ARG A 305 -1.71 11.76 -16.90
N MET A 306 -0.59 11.11 -17.15
CA MET A 306 -0.54 9.75 -17.71
C MET A 306 -1.21 8.74 -16.79
N LEU A 307 -0.85 8.71 -15.50
CA LEU A 307 -1.51 7.82 -14.53
C LEU A 307 -3.03 8.05 -14.48
N ALA A 308 -3.46 9.32 -14.53
CA ALA A 308 -4.88 9.66 -14.53
C ALA A 308 -5.59 9.27 -15.84
N ALA A 309 -4.94 9.41 -17.00
CA ALA A 309 -5.44 8.96 -18.30
C ALA A 309 -5.64 7.44 -18.33
N LEU A 310 -4.64 6.70 -17.82
CA LEU A 310 -4.69 5.25 -17.72
C LEU A 310 -5.81 4.80 -16.78
N ALA A 311 -6.03 5.50 -15.66
CA ALA A 311 -7.14 5.24 -14.76
C ALA A 311 -8.51 5.46 -15.41
N LEU A 312 -8.65 6.48 -16.25
CA LEU A 312 -9.88 6.74 -16.98
C LEU A 312 -10.18 5.64 -18.01
N VAL A 313 -9.16 5.20 -18.75
CA VAL A 313 -9.29 4.09 -19.70
C VAL A 313 -9.61 2.79 -18.97
N ASP A 314 -8.87 2.48 -17.90
CA ASP A 314 -9.10 1.32 -17.04
C ASP A 314 -10.55 1.29 -16.53
N PHE A 315 -11.05 2.42 -16.05
CA PHE A 315 -12.44 2.53 -15.64
C PHE A 315 -13.43 2.32 -16.80
N ASN A 316 -13.23 2.99 -17.94
CA ASN A 316 -14.19 2.95 -19.04
C ASN A 316 -14.21 1.61 -19.78
N VAL A 317 -13.08 0.92 -19.91
CA VAL A 317 -13.00 -0.42 -20.51
C VAL A 317 -13.73 -1.43 -19.63
N HIS A 318 -13.47 -1.43 -18.32
CA HIS A 318 -14.04 -2.42 -17.41
C HIS A 318 -15.49 -2.14 -17.00
N THR A 319 -15.99 -0.92 -17.21
CA THR A 319 -17.42 -0.61 -17.16
C THR A 319 -18.14 -0.84 -18.51
N GLY A 320 -17.40 -1.18 -19.57
CA GLY A 320 -17.95 -1.39 -20.92
C GLY A 320 -18.34 -0.10 -21.64
N SER A 321 -17.89 1.06 -21.16
CA SER A 321 -18.15 2.36 -21.77
C SER A 321 -17.32 2.61 -23.02
N TRP A 322 -16.07 2.11 -23.05
CA TRP A 322 -15.15 2.28 -24.18
C TRP A 322 -14.68 0.94 -24.74
N ASP A 323 -14.48 0.89 -26.06
CA ASP A 323 -13.78 -0.21 -26.73
C ASP A 323 -12.27 0.03 -26.81
N LYS A 324 -11.53 -0.94 -27.38
CA LYS A 324 -10.07 -0.85 -27.57
C LYS A 324 -9.66 0.33 -28.45
N VAL A 325 -10.39 0.60 -29.52
CA VAL A 325 -10.04 1.65 -30.49
C VAL A 325 -10.17 3.03 -29.82
N GLN A 326 -11.29 3.27 -29.13
CA GLN A 326 -11.53 4.49 -28.37
C GLN A 326 -10.48 4.68 -27.27
N SER A 327 -10.14 3.60 -26.57
CA SER A 327 -9.16 3.63 -25.47
C SER A 327 -7.75 3.96 -25.93
N VAL A 328 -7.26 3.25 -26.95
CA VAL A 328 -5.93 3.49 -27.52
C VAL A 328 -5.86 4.88 -28.17
N GLN A 329 -6.91 5.30 -28.86
CA GLN A 329 -6.96 6.64 -29.46
C GLN A 329 -6.94 7.73 -28.40
N TYR A 330 -7.73 7.61 -27.32
CA TYR A 330 -7.72 8.58 -26.22
C TYR A 330 -6.34 8.71 -25.57
N LEU A 331 -5.66 7.60 -25.27
CA LEU A 331 -4.32 7.63 -24.70
C LEU A 331 -3.32 8.27 -25.67
N TYR A 332 -3.37 7.90 -26.95
CA TYR A 332 -2.50 8.50 -27.97
C TYR A 332 -2.79 9.99 -28.17
N ASP A 333 -4.03 10.45 -28.02
CA ASP A 333 -4.36 11.86 -28.18
C ASP A 333 -4.09 12.69 -26.92
N THR A 334 -3.81 12.07 -25.77
CA THR A 334 -3.67 12.80 -24.49
C THR A 334 -2.34 12.59 -23.79
N LEU A 335 -1.45 11.76 -24.35
CA LEU A 335 -0.14 11.45 -23.77
C LEU A 335 0.97 11.69 -24.79
N PRO A 336 2.10 12.30 -24.42
CA PRO A 336 3.21 12.54 -25.34
C PRO A 336 4.07 11.29 -25.57
N LEU A 337 3.43 10.13 -25.80
CA LEU A 337 4.06 8.81 -25.93
C LEU A 337 3.87 8.22 -27.33
N SER A 338 4.76 7.31 -27.72
CA SER A 338 4.63 6.57 -28.97
C SER A 338 3.31 5.78 -29.04
N ARG A 339 2.87 5.46 -30.26
CA ARG A 339 1.69 4.59 -30.46
C ARG A 339 1.92 3.19 -29.91
N HIS A 340 3.12 2.65 -30.05
CA HIS A 340 3.46 1.31 -29.57
C HIS A 340 3.39 1.24 -28.03
N ARG A 341 3.96 2.24 -27.33
CA ARG A 341 3.89 2.34 -25.87
C ARG A 341 2.46 2.45 -25.35
N VAL A 342 1.61 3.21 -26.03
CA VAL A 342 0.18 3.32 -25.68
C VAL A 342 -0.53 1.95 -25.79
N GLU A 343 -0.17 1.15 -26.79
CA GLU A 343 -0.75 -0.20 -26.96
C GLU A 343 -0.27 -1.17 -25.89
N LEU A 344 1.00 -1.10 -25.45
CA LEU A 344 1.49 -1.86 -24.30
C LEU A 344 0.75 -1.51 -23.01
N MET A 345 0.56 -0.21 -22.75
CA MET A 345 -0.20 0.26 -21.59
C MET A 345 -1.66 -0.18 -21.62
N PHE A 346 -2.30 -0.16 -22.79
CA PHE A 346 -3.65 -0.71 -22.93
C PHE A 346 -3.70 -2.21 -22.65
N ASN A 347 -2.71 -2.99 -23.12
CA ASN A 347 -2.64 -4.42 -22.81
C ASN A 347 -2.52 -4.66 -21.30
N GLU A 348 -1.69 -3.86 -20.60
CA GLU A 348 -1.57 -3.93 -19.15
C GLU A 348 -2.91 -3.66 -18.44
N ILE A 349 -3.68 -2.67 -18.89
CA ILE A 349 -5.04 -2.40 -18.40
C ILE A 349 -5.92 -3.66 -18.52
N THR A 350 -5.89 -4.34 -19.66
CA THR A 350 -6.72 -5.54 -19.86
C THR A 350 -6.31 -6.74 -19.00
N ILE A 351 -5.03 -6.85 -18.65
CA ILE A 351 -4.49 -7.92 -17.80
C ILE A 351 -4.73 -7.63 -16.31
N GLN A 352 -4.75 -6.35 -15.91
CA GLN A 352 -4.88 -5.93 -14.53
C GLN A 352 -6.06 -4.95 -14.30
N PRO A 353 -7.32 -5.43 -14.33
CA PRO A 353 -8.50 -4.58 -14.17
C PRO A 353 -8.50 -3.76 -12.88
N GLY A 354 -8.66 -2.44 -12.98
CA GLY A 354 -8.77 -1.52 -11.84
C GLY A 354 -7.43 -1.14 -11.20
N HIS A 355 -6.29 -1.54 -11.78
CA HIS A 355 -4.97 -1.22 -11.25
C HIS A 355 -4.68 0.29 -11.29
N PHE A 356 -4.98 0.96 -12.40
CA PHE A 356 -4.72 2.40 -12.53
C PHE A 356 -5.77 3.22 -11.79
N VAL A 357 -7.02 2.74 -11.74
CA VAL A 357 -8.03 3.31 -10.83
C VAL A 357 -7.54 3.28 -9.38
N ALA A 358 -6.98 2.15 -8.93
CA ALA A 358 -6.44 2.02 -7.59
C ALA A 358 -5.29 3.00 -7.31
N THR A 359 -4.43 3.25 -8.30
CA THR A 359 -3.34 4.23 -8.21
C THR A 359 -3.88 5.64 -7.91
N ILE A 360 -4.90 6.10 -8.65
CA ILE A 360 -5.49 7.43 -8.45
C ILE A 360 -6.25 7.54 -7.13
N VAL A 361 -6.97 6.47 -6.74
CA VAL A 361 -7.66 6.44 -5.44
C VAL A 361 -6.67 6.50 -4.29
N GLY A 362 -5.58 5.75 -4.38
CA GLY A 362 -4.54 5.75 -3.37
C GLY A 362 -3.84 7.09 -3.22
N LYS A 363 -3.46 7.71 -4.35
CA LYS A 363 -2.94 9.08 -4.37
C LYS A 363 -3.90 10.05 -3.67
N SER A 364 -5.19 9.99 -4.04
CA SER A 364 -6.22 10.85 -3.44
C SER A 364 -6.35 10.64 -1.92
N GLU A 365 -6.25 9.41 -1.43
CA GLU A 365 -6.30 9.12 0.00
C GLU A 365 -5.08 9.70 0.73
N PHE A 366 -3.87 9.54 0.21
CA PHE A 366 -2.68 10.14 0.82
C PHE A 366 -2.74 11.67 0.82
N THR A 367 -3.17 12.29 -0.29
CA THR A 367 -3.40 13.74 -0.35
C THR A 367 -4.43 14.19 0.69
N ARG A 368 -5.55 13.47 0.82
CA ARG A 368 -6.60 13.79 1.81
C ARG A 368 -6.10 13.64 3.24
N LEU A 369 -5.38 12.57 3.55
CA LEU A 369 -4.82 12.32 4.89
C LEU A 369 -3.77 13.37 5.24
N HIS A 370 -2.93 13.76 4.28
CA HIS A 370 -1.95 14.82 4.47
C HIS A 370 -2.64 16.15 4.76
N GLN A 371 -3.65 16.54 3.95
CA GLN A 371 -4.41 17.77 4.18
C GLN A 371 -5.10 17.77 5.55
N ARG A 372 -5.74 16.66 5.93
CA ARG A 372 -6.36 16.51 7.26
C ARG A 372 -5.33 16.68 8.38
N CYS A 373 -4.12 16.16 8.20
CA CYS A 373 -3.03 16.33 9.16
C CYS A 373 -2.68 17.82 9.35
N LEU A 374 -2.55 18.56 8.24
CA LEU A 374 -2.29 20.00 8.26
C LEU A 374 -3.44 20.78 8.94
N ASP A 375 -4.69 20.43 8.63
CA ASP A 375 -5.88 21.11 9.16
C ASP A 375 -6.09 20.87 10.67
N GLU A 376 -5.81 19.67 11.17
CA GLU A 376 -5.95 19.32 12.59
C GLU A 376 -4.83 19.91 13.49
N GLY A 377 -3.93 20.72 12.93
CA GLY A 377 -3.03 21.57 13.70
C GLY A 377 -1.89 20.83 14.41
N ARG A 378 -1.59 19.59 14.01
CA ARG A 378 -0.41 18.85 14.51
C ARG A 378 0.86 19.26 13.74
N GLY A 379 1.08 20.56 13.56
CA GLY A 379 2.05 21.21 12.66
C GLY A 379 3.38 20.45 12.50
N ASP A 380 4.18 20.33 13.56
CA ASP A 380 5.52 19.72 13.44
C ASP A 380 5.48 18.20 13.19
N VAL A 381 4.45 17.52 13.70
CA VAL A 381 4.25 16.06 13.53
C VAL A 381 3.82 15.76 12.09
N CYS A 382 2.98 16.60 11.48
CA CYS A 382 2.51 16.39 10.12
C CYS A 382 3.56 16.71 9.05
N HIS A 383 4.50 17.59 9.35
CA HIS A 383 5.56 17.96 8.41
C HIS A 383 6.76 17.00 8.42
N GLY A 384 7.11 16.40 9.58
CA GLY A 384 8.26 15.49 9.69
C GLY A 384 7.91 13.99 9.67
N VAL A 385 6.95 13.56 10.48
CA VAL A 385 6.69 12.12 10.69
C VAL A 385 5.55 11.56 9.82
N PHE A 386 4.78 12.39 9.10
CA PHE A 386 3.59 11.91 8.38
C PHE A 386 3.95 10.83 7.37
N ASN A 387 4.83 11.17 6.43
CA ASN A 387 5.31 10.25 5.39
C ASN A 387 5.98 9.02 6.01
N GLN A 388 6.75 9.20 7.10
CA GLN A 388 7.35 8.08 7.81
C GLN A 388 6.29 7.11 8.35
N ARG A 389 5.22 7.62 8.96
CA ARG A 389 4.11 6.79 9.44
C ARG A 389 3.38 6.07 8.31
N ILE A 390 3.23 6.70 7.14
CA ILE A 390 2.65 6.04 5.95
C ILE A 390 3.46 4.80 5.58
N VAL A 391 4.79 4.95 5.54
CA VAL A 391 5.72 3.87 5.19
C VAL A 391 5.77 2.79 6.27
N ASP A 392 5.87 3.17 7.54
CA ASP A 392 6.01 2.22 8.66
C ASP A 392 4.78 1.33 8.87
N TRP A 393 3.58 1.90 8.71
CA TRP A 393 2.34 1.17 8.93
C TRP A 393 1.90 0.38 7.71
N GLY A 394 2.18 0.91 6.51
CA GLY A 394 1.73 0.37 5.24
C GLY A 394 2.39 -0.96 4.82
N PRO A 395 1.81 -1.64 3.82
CA PRO A 395 0.48 -1.42 3.28
C PRO A 395 -0.62 -1.95 4.23
N ILE A 396 -1.65 -1.15 4.48
CA ILE A 396 -2.86 -1.52 5.24
C ILE A 396 -4.10 -0.83 4.66
N PRO A 397 -5.33 -1.28 4.96
CA PRO A 397 -6.53 -0.59 4.51
C PRO A 397 -6.56 0.86 4.97
N PHE A 398 -6.96 1.79 4.09
CA PHE A 398 -6.85 3.23 4.37
C PHE A 398 -7.64 3.68 5.61
N GLN A 399 -8.74 2.99 5.95
CA GLN A 399 -9.45 3.25 7.19
C GLN A 399 -8.59 2.94 8.43
N MET A 400 -7.83 1.84 8.39
CA MET A 400 -6.93 1.47 9.49
C MET A 400 -5.75 2.43 9.59
N LEU A 401 -5.24 2.87 8.44
CA LEU A 401 -4.20 3.90 8.39
C LEU A 401 -4.69 5.22 9.00
N GLU A 402 -5.88 5.66 8.63
CA GLU A 402 -6.48 6.88 9.17
C GLU A 402 -6.66 6.80 10.69
N ASP A 403 -7.15 5.67 11.21
CA ASP A 403 -7.24 5.44 12.65
C ASP A 403 -5.85 5.55 13.32
N ARG A 404 -4.80 4.96 12.71
CA ARG A 404 -3.42 5.00 13.23
C ARG A 404 -2.80 6.39 13.24
N LEU A 405 -3.21 7.25 12.32
CA LEU A 405 -2.66 8.60 12.19
C LEU A 405 -3.30 9.57 13.19
N PHE A 406 -4.59 9.40 13.48
CA PHE A 406 -5.40 10.41 14.19
C PHE A 406 -6.03 9.95 15.52
N GLN A 407 -5.98 8.66 15.87
CA GLN A 407 -6.29 8.17 17.22
C GLN A 407 -5.02 8.09 18.06
#